data_AF-A0A2D7CK13-F1
#
_entry.id   AF-A0A2D7CK13-F1
#
_cell.length_a   1.000
_cell.length_b   1.000
_cell.length_c   1.000
_cell.angle_alpha   90.00
_cell.angle_beta   90.00
_cell.angle_gamma   90.00
#
_symmetry.space_group_name_H-M   'P 1'
#
loop_
_entity.id
_entity.type
_entity.pdbx_description
1 polymer ?
#
loop_
_entity_poly.entity_id
_entity_poly.type
_entity_poly.pdbx_seq_one_letter_code
_entity_poly.pdbx_strand_id
1 'polypeptide(L)' 'MALKKQEFKDDEIPIFDEACVYKRGEYWQFRMWLAKENKYARKSLRTRSETTAVERG' A
#
# COMPACT_ATOMS: atom_id res chain seq x y z
N MET A 1 6.06 4.11 26.34
CA MET A 1 6.28 3.23 25.17
C MET A 1 5.99 4.04 23.93
N ALA A 2 7.01 4.68 23.39
CA ALA A 2 6.87 5.55 22.22
C ALA A 2 6.74 4.66 20.98
N LEU A 3 5.57 4.67 20.34
CA LEU A 3 5.46 4.17 18.97
C LEU A 3 6.45 4.98 18.14
N LYS A 4 7.56 4.33 17.79
CA LYS A 4 8.61 4.87 16.94
C LYS A 4 7.91 5.40 15.70
N LYS A 5 8.04 6.73 15.49
CA LYS A 5 7.45 7.48 14.38
C LYS A 5 7.41 6.61 13.13
N GLN A 6 6.22 6.11 12.82
CA GLN A 6 5.95 5.57 11.52
C GLN A 6 5.75 6.81 10.67
N GLU A 7 6.85 7.36 10.16
CA GLU A 7 6.80 8.33 9.07
C GLU A 7 6.22 7.56 7.88
N PHE A 8 4.90 7.39 7.86
CA PHE A 8 4.18 7.11 6.64
C PHE A 8 4.44 8.32 5.76
N LYS A 9 5.44 8.21 4.88
CA LYS A 9 5.58 9.18 3.80
C LYS A 9 4.26 9.20 3.05
N ASP A 10 3.90 10.33 2.43
CA ASP A 10 2.76 10.44 1.50
C ASP A 10 2.77 9.39 0.38
N ASP A 11 3.87 8.64 0.25
CA ASP A 11 4.06 7.53 -0.68
C ASP A 11 3.70 6.14 -0.09
N GLU A 12 3.21 5.98 1.15
CA GLU A 12 2.78 4.68 1.71
C GLU A 12 1.46 4.79 2.51
N ILE A 13 0.41 4.17 1.99
CA ILE A 13 -0.96 4.25 2.52
C ILE A 13 -1.47 2.85 2.85
N PRO A 14 -1.72 2.51 4.12
CA PRO A 14 -2.46 1.31 4.47
C PRO A 14 -3.93 1.50 4.08
N ILE A 15 -4.48 0.58 3.28
CA ILE A 15 -5.90 0.64 2.85
C ILE A 15 -6.78 -0.38 3.56
N PHE A 16 -6.25 -1.55 3.85
CA PHE A 16 -6.93 -2.60 4.59
C PHE A 16 -6.00 -3.19 5.65
N ASP A 17 -6.58 -3.89 6.62
CA ASP A 17 -5.87 -4.53 7.74
C ASP A 17 -4.71 -5.43 7.28
N GLU A 18 -4.82 -6.03 6.07
CA GLU A 18 -3.79 -6.87 5.44
C GLU A 18 -3.25 -6.31 4.10
N ALA A 19 -3.64 -5.10 3.69
CA ALA A 19 -3.23 -4.51 2.41
C ALA A 19 -2.70 -3.07 2.54
N CYS A 20 -1.54 -2.84 1.94
CA CYS A 20 -0.86 -1.56 1.88
C CYS A 20 -0.58 -1.16 0.44
N VAL A 21 -0.72 0.11 0.16
CA VAL A 21 -0.32 0.73 -1.10
C VAL A 21 0.93 1.55 -0.87
N TYR A 22 1.90 1.42 -1.76
CA TYR A 22 3.14 2.18 -1.74
C TYR A 22 3.44 2.74 -3.12
N LYS A 23 3.95 3.95 -3.19
CA LYS A 23 4.33 4.62 -4.42
C LYS A 23 5.79 4.36 -4.69
N ARG A 24 6.07 3.96 -5.93
CA ARG A 24 7.41 3.64 -6.41
C ARG A 24 7.66 4.46 -7.67
N GLY A 25 8.37 5.58 -7.50
CA GLY A 25 8.55 6.57 -8.56
C GLY A 25 7.25 7.31 -8.84
N GLU A 26 6.73 7.22 -10.06
CA GLU A 26 5.52 7.92 -10.49
C GLU A 26 4.23 7.10 -10.35
N TYR A 27 4.36 5.82 -9.96
CA TYR A 27 3.24 4.88 -9.93
C TYR A 27 3.01 4.26 -8.55
N TRP A 28 1.75 4.12 -8.19
CA TRP A 28 1.29 3.39 -7.02
C TRP A 28 1.29 1.88 -7.25
N GLN A 29 1.74 1.16 -6.23
CA GLN A 29 1.85 -0.28 -6.16
C GLN A 29 1.05 -0.75 -4.96
N PHE A 30 0.15 -1.70 -5.19
CA PHE A 30 -0.58 -2.41 -4.15
C PHE A 30 0.21 -3.64 -3.71
N ARG A 31 0.33 -3.84 -2.39
CA ARG A 31 0.73 -5.10 -1.77
C ARG A 31 -0.35 -5.52 -0.77
N MET A 32 -0.85 -6.74 -0.90
CA MET A 32 -1.59 -7.39 0.18
C MET A 32 -0.89 -8.66 0.59
N TRP A 33 -0.98 -8.98 1.86
CA TRP A 33 -0.62 -10.30 2.36
C TRP A 33 -1.85 -11.20 2.29
N LEU A 34 -1.76 -12.27 1.52
CA LEU A 34 -2.78 -13.32 1.50
C LEU A 34 -2.36 -14.36 2.54
N ALA A 35 -2.82 -14.21 3.78
CA ALA A 35 -2.52 -15.16 4.85
C ALA A 35 -2.93 -16.60 4.47
N LYS A 36 -4.03 -16.74 3.71
CA LYS A 36 -4.53 -18.03 3.20
C LYS A 36 -3.58 -18.72 2.22
N GLU A 37 -2.80 -17.98 1.45
CA GLU A 37 -1.82 -18.51 0.47
C GLU A 37 -0.37 -18.33 0.94
N ASN A 38 -0.15 -17.75 2.12
CA ASN A 38 1.15 -17.34 2.64
C ASN A 38 1.98 -16.55 1.61
N LYS A 39 1.32 -15.70 0.83
CA LYS A 39 1.92 -15.03 -0.33
C LYS A 39 1.58 -13.56 -0.34
N TYR A 40 2.53 -12.76 -0.81
CA TYR A 40 2.25 -11.36 -1.14
C TYR A 40 1.61 -11.28 -2.52
N ALA A 41 0.36 -10.82 -2.58
CA ALA A 41 -0.21 -10.34 -3.83
C ALA A 41 0.31 -8.93 -4.07
N ARG A 42 1.04 -8.76 -5.18
CA ARG A 42 1.50 -7.46 -5.67
C ARG A 42 0.73 -7.12 -6.94
N LYS A 43 0.20 -5.91 -7.00
CA LYS A 43 -0.47 -5.39 -8.19
C LYS A 43 -0.08 -3.95 -8.41
N SER A 44 0.37 -3.62 -9.63
CA SER A 44 0.59 -2.22 -9.99
C SER A 44 -0.76 -1.58 -10.25
N LEU A 45 -1.07 -0.50 -9.52
CA LEU A 45 -2.34 0.22 -9.69
C LEU A 45 -2.28 1.17 -10.91
N ARG A 46 -1.08 1.41 -11.46
CA ARG A 46 -0.81 2.32 -12.61
C ARG A 46 -1.44 3.71 -12.45
N THR A 47 -1.66 4.11 -11.21
CA THR A 47 -2.18 5.44 -10.85
C THR A 47 -1.04 6.25 -10.24
N ARG A 48 -1.17 7.57 -10.30
CA ARG A 48 -0.31 8.57 -9.64
C ARG A 48 -1.00 9.24 -8.45
N SER A 49 -2.33 9.16 -8.38
CA SER A 49 -3.14 9.80 -7.35
C SER A 49 -3.39 8.83 -6.20
N GLU A 50 -3.14 9.28 -4.97
CA GLU A 50 -3.35 8.50 -3.74
C GLU A 50 -4.80 8.03 -3.61
N THR A 51 -5.75 8.94 -3.84
CA THR A 51 -7.19 8.69 -3.72
C THR A 51 -7.65 7.64 -4.70
N THR A 52 -7.19 7.73 -5.95
CA THR A 52 -7.46 6.71 -6.97
C THR A 52 -6.76 5.38 -6.67
N ALA A 53 -5.64 5.40 -5.93
CA ALA A 53 -4.96 4.18 -5.51
C ALA A 53 -5.70 3.48 -4.37
N VAL A 54 -6.23 4.27 -3.43
CA VAL A 54 -7.07 3.82 -2.32
C VAL A 54 -8.42 3.28 -2.83
N GLU A 55 -9.07 3.96 -3.77
CA GLU A 55 -10.34 3.50 -4.35
C GLU A 55 -10.22 2.25 -5.24
N ARG A 56 -9.05 1.99 -5.83
CA ARG A 56 -8.83 0.82 -6.70
C ARG A 56 -8.16 -0.36 -6.00
N GLY A 57 -7.63 -0.14 -4.80
CA GLY A 57 -6.86 -1.11 -4.02
C GLY A 57 -7.73 -2.06 -3.24
#